data_AF-A0A1W6L6Q3-F1
#
_entry.id   AF-A0A1W6L6Q3-F1
#
_cell.length_a   1.000
_cell.length_b   1.000
_cell.length_c   1.000
_cell.angle_alpha   90.00
_cell.angle_beta   90.00
_cell.angle_gamma   90.00
#
_symmetry.space_group_name_H-M   'P 1'
#
loop_
_entity.id
_entity.type
_entity.pdbx_description
1 polymer ?
#
loop_
_entity_poly.entity_id
_entity_poly.type
_entity_poly.pdbx_seq_one_letter_code
_entity_poly.pdbx_strand_id
1 'polypeptide(L)'
;MSLFSFSRKAPARIEPDGLSGPDAREAWHLHGLGPGPADRHARFARLAEVLARLTVDDFVVLGLLKRPRDRFHTGSYGAEDDGSGAGTLCFTVSPEGRRQALEWRPDGGDGSDLWVDGRPVDGPRDATGLLPLDGPGAWCGERIHLTPFVPDEHPLQDWTEPFSRGVQRGALLVDAVTGRQWTELPGADELWSFPIGREVGSELLLFADPEARDAGRVSRRVPL
;
A
#
# COMPACT_ATOMS: atom_id res chain seq x y z
N MET A 1 12.26 7.17 16.52
CA MET A 1 12.13 6.02 15.60
C MET A 1 12.75 6.47 14.28
N SER A 2 13.92 5.92 13.91
CA SER A 2 14.72 6.45 12.80
C SER A 2 14.29 5.81 11.48
N LEU A 3 13.76 6.61 10.54
CA LEU A 3 13.72 6.24 9.13
C LEU A 3 15.11 6.46 8.53
N PHE A 4 15.74 5.38 8.06
CA PHE A 4 16.91 5.48 7.21
C PHE A 4 16.44 5.51 5.75
N SER A 5 16.69 6.64 5.06
CA SER A 5 16.70 6.70 3.61
C SER A 5 18.12 6.38 3.13
N PHE A 6 18.28 5.31 2.35
CA PHE A 6 19.52 5.04 1.63
C PHE A 6 19.29 5.40 0.16
N SER A 7 20.04 6.37 -0.33
CA SER A 7 20.09 6.73 -1.75
C SER A 7 21.47 6.39 -2.34
N ARG A 8 21.43 5.89 -3.59
CA ARG A 8 22.53 5.62 -4.53
C ARG A 8 23.54 4.52 -4.16
N LYS A 9 23.08 3.28 -4.25
CA LYS A 9 23.86 2.25 -4.97
C LYS A 9 23.10 1.90 -6.23
N ALA A 10 23.79 1.82 -7.37
CA ALA A 10 23.21 1.29 -8.60
C ALA A 10 22.47 -0.02 -8.28
N PRO A 11 21.24 -0.24 -8.78
CA PRO A 11 20.52 -1.47 -8.51
C PRO A 11 21.41 -2.64 -8.93
N ALA A 12 21.61 -3.59 -8.02
CA ALA A 12 22.26 -4.84 -8.38
C ALA A 12 21.43 -5.45 -9.52
N ARG A 13 22.07 -5.69 -10.66
CA ARG A 13 21.44 -6.38 -11.79
C ARG A 13 21.15 -7.80 -11.32
N ILE A 14 19.89 -8.09 -10.99
CA ILE A 14 19.47 -9.44 -10.63
C ILE A 14 19.32 -10.21 -11.93
N GLU A 15 20.17 -11.21 -12.15
CA GLU A 15 20.04 -12.12 -13.29
C GLU A 15 18.87 -13.09 -13.05
N PRO A 16 18.03 -13.37 -14.06
CA PRO A 16 16.78 -14.13 -13.94
C PRO A 16 16.94 -15.63 -13.62
N ASP A 17 18.17 -16.11 -13.41
CA ASP A 17 18.51 -17.53 -13.27
C ASP A 17 17.93 -18.19 -12.00
N GLY A 18 17.31 -17.41 -11.10
CA GLY A 18 16.64 -17.90 -9.90
C GLY A 18 15.12 -18.14 -10.02
N LEU A 19 14.44 -17.62 -11.05
CA LEU A 19 12.97 -17.70 -11.20
C LEU A 19 12.50 -19.11 -11.59
N SER A 20 12.14 -19.93 -10.60
CA SER A 20 11.55 -21.26 -10.78
C SER A 20 10.02 -21.19 -10.78
N GLY A 21 9.41 -21.11 -11.96
CA GLY A 21 7.97 -21.17 -12.15
C GLY A 21 7.49 -20.30 -13.32
N PRO A 22 6.46 -20.72 -14.07
CA PRO A 22 5.92 -19.92 -15.18
C PRO A 22 5.38 -18.56 -14.71
N ASP A 23 4.71 -18.52 -13.55
CA ASP A 23 4.11 -17.29 -13.01
C ASP A 23 5.17 -16.27 -12.54
N ALA A 24 6.25 -16.74 -11.91
CA ALA A 24 7.35 -15.86 -11.47
C ALA A 24 8.10 -15.23 -12.65
N ARG A 25 8.24 -15.95 -13.76
CA ARG A 25 8.80 -15.42 -15.01
C ARG A 25 7.85 -14.45 -15.70
N GLU A 26 6.55 -14.71 -15.65
CA GLU A 26 5.54 -13.81 -16.20
C GLU A 26 5.52 -12.45 -15.48
N ALA A 27 5.59 -12.45 -14.14
CA ALA A 27 5.68 -11.22 -13.34
C ALA A 27 6.86 -10.33 -13.77
N TRP A 28 8.02 -10.95 -14.02
CA TRP A 28 9.22 -10.26 -14.50
C TRP A 28 9.04 -9.68 -15.91
N HIS A 29 8.40 -10.42 -16.82
CA HIS A 29 8.18 -9.97 -18.20
C HIS A 29 7.16 -8.82 -18.31
N LEU A 30 6.14 -8.78 -17.45
CA LEU A 30 5.14 -7.71 -17.44
C LEU A 30 5.72 -6.34 -17.09
N HIS A 31 6.85 -6.31 -16.37
CA HIS A 31 7.57 -5.08 -16.04
C HIS A 31 8.36 -4.48 -17.22
N GLY A 32 8.65 -5.24 -18.28
CA GLY A 32 9.49 -4.79 -19.41
C GLY A 32 8.75 -4.13 -20.58
N LEU A 33 7.46 -3.80 -20.45
CA LEU A 33 6.60 -3.46 -21.59
C LEU A 33 6.16 -1.98 -21.66
N GLY A 34 6.97 -1.10 -22.25
CA GLY A 34 6.57 0.10 -23.04
C GLY A 34 5.73 1.24 -22.40
N PRO A 35 5.67 2.43 -23.03
CA PRO A 35 5.11 3.63 -22.40
C PRO A 35 3.62 3.87 -22.74
N GLY A 36 2.79 4.08 -21.71
CA GLY A 36 1.40 4.53 -21.87
C GLY A 36 0.54 4.40 -20.59
N PRO A 37 -0.19 5.44 -20.16
CA PRO A 37 -1.09 5.38 -18.99
C PRO A 37 -2.20 4.33 -19.11
N ALA A 38 -2.74 4.12 -20.31
CA ALA A 38 -3.76 3.10 -20.57
C ALA A 38 -3.21 1.68 -20.41
N ASP A 39 -1.96 1.44 -20.80
CA ASP A 39 -1.28 0.16 -20.61
C ASP A 39 -0.79 -0.04 -19.18
N ARG A 40 -0.69 1.02 -18.37
CA ARG A 40 -0.21 0.96 -16.98
C ARG A 40 -1.19 0.21 -16.09
N HIS A 41 -2.47 0.59 -16.10
CA HIS A 41 -3.49 -0.09 -15.28
C HIS A 41 -3.65 -1.57 -15.68
N ALA A 42 -3.61 -1.88 -16.98
CA ALA A 42 -3.70 -3.26 -17.46
C ALA A 42 -2.47 -4.09 -17.02
N ARG A 43 -1.26 -3.53 -17.08
CA ARG A 43 -0.04 -4.20 -16.60
C ARG A 43 -0.06 -4.44 -15.10
N PHE A 44 -0.39 -3.44 -14.30
CA PHE A 44 -0.46 -3.62 -12.85
C PHE A 44 -1.62 -4.51 -12.42
N ALA A 45 -2.76 -4.47 -13.11
CA ALA A 45 -3.83 -5.44 -12.89
C ALA A 45 -3.35 -6.87 -13.20
N ARG A 46 -2.61 -7.06 -14.30
CA ARG A 46 -2.04 -8.37 -14.65
C ARG A 46 -0.95 -8.80 -13.65
N LEU A 47 -0.09 -7.89 -13.22
CA LEU A 47 0.89 -8.16 -12.17
C LEU A 47 0.20 -8.53 -10.86
N ALA A 48 -0.83 -7.78 -10.44
CA ALA A 48 -1.60 -8.07 -9.24
C ALA A 48 -2.29 -9.44 -9.34
N GLU A 49 -2.80 -9.82 -10.51
CA GLU A 49 -3.35 -11.14 -10.79
C GLU A 49 -2.30 -12.25 -10.69
N VAL A 50 -1.11 -12.04 -11.26
CA VAL A 50 0.01 -12.99 -11.16
C VAL A 50 0.46 -13.13 -9.72
N LEU A 51 0.69 -12.01 -9.02
CA LEU A 51 1.06 -11.98 -7.61
C LEU A 51 0.01 -12.67 -6.75
N ALA A 52 -1.29 -12.54 -7.06
CA ALA A 52 -2.38 -13.18 -6.32
C ALA A 52 -2.40 -14.71 -6.40
N ARG A 53 -1.63 -15.29 -7.32
CA ARG A 53 -1.45 -16.73 -7.44
C ARG A 53 -0.18 -17.21 -6.75
N LEU A 54 0.72 -16.30 -6.40
CA LEU A 54 1.96 -16.62 -5.71
C LEU A 54 1.68 -16.90 -4.23
N THR A 55 2.28 -17.96 -3.72
CA THR A 55 2.32 -18.25 -2.29
C THR A 55 3.43 -17.44 -1.62
N VAL A 56 3.39 -17.31 -0.28
CA VAL A 56 4.47 -16.65 0.49
C VAL A 56 5.86 -17.24 0.16
N ASP A 57 5.92 -18.53 -0.16
CA ASP A 57 7.16 -19.21 -0.53
C ASP A 57 7.69 -18.78 -1.92
N ASP A 58 6.81 -18.33 -2.83
CA ASP A 58 7.17 -17.88 -4.18
C ASP A 58 7.74 -16.45 -4.22
N PHE A 59 7.50 -15.63 -3.18
CA PHE A 59 7.99 -14.25 -3.11
C PHE A 59 9.49 -14.12 -2.93
N VAL A 60 10.18 -15.20 -2.56
CA VAL A 60 11.65 -15.25 -2.39
C VAL A 60 12.40 -14.89 -3.68
N VAL A 61 11.72 -14.93 -4.83
CA VAL A 61 12.38 -14.92 -6.14
C VAL A 61 12.35 -13.57 -6.86
N LEU A 62 11.55 -12.60 -6.39
CA LEU A 62 11.47 -11.25 -6.99
C LEU A 62 12.47 -10.23 -6.39
N GLY A 63 13.52 -10.68 -5.69
CA GLY A 63 14.52 -9.79 -5.09
C GLY A 63 14.03 -9.00 -3.87
N LEU A 64 12.76 -9.19 -3.49
CA LEU A 64 12.21 -8.80 -2.20
C LEU A 64 12.46 -9.96 -1.25
N LEU A 65 13.43 -9.85 -0.33
CA LEU A 65 13.36 -10.39 1.04
C LEU A 65 14.74 -10.48 1.69
N LYS A 66 14.92 -9.72 2.78
CA LYS A 66 15.88 -10.03 3.84
C LYS A 66 15.10 -10.55 5.06
N ARG A 67 14.87 -11.87 5.10
CA ARG A 67 14.46 -12.73 6.25
C ARG A 67 13.11 -12.47 6.97
N PRO A 68 12.51 -13.53 7.57
CA PRO A 68 11.08 -13.60 7.87
C PRO A 68 10.72 -13.20 9.32
N ARG A 69 11.25 -12.09 9.85
CA ARG A 69 10.92 -11.68 11.24
C ARG A 69 10.24 -10.34 11.39
N ASP A 70 10.25 -9.49 10.38
CA ASP A 70 9.58 -8.19 10.42
C ASP A 70 8.52 -8.11 9.31
N ARG A 71 7.26 -7.88 9.71
CA ARG A 71 6.01 -8.02 8.93
C ARG A 71 5.79 -6.93 7.86
N PHE A 72 6.85 -6.31 7.36
CA PHE A 72 6.77 -5.24 6.36
C PHE A 72 7.85 -5.46 5.31
N HIS A 73 7.43 -5.69 4.06
CA HIS A 73 8.33 -5.77 2.92
C HIS A 73 8.06 -4.59 2.00
N THR A 74 8.67 -3.46 2.32
CA THR A 74 8.74 -2.33 1.39
C THR A 74 10.00 -2.50 0.53
N GLY A 75 9.83 -2.78 -0.75
CA GLY A 75 10.91 -2.67 -1.73
C GLY A 75 10.65 -1.47 -2.63
N SER A 76 11.59 -0.54 -2.71
CA SER A 76 11.54 0.51 -3.73
C SER A 76 12.21 -0.02 -4.98
N TYR A 77 11.48 -0.08 -6.09
CA TYR A 77 12.01 -0.46 -7.40
C TYR A 77 11.91 0.73 -8.35
N GLY A 78 13.02 1.44 -8.56
CA GLY A 78 13.05 2.52 -9.55
C GLY A 78 13.03 1.94 -10.96
N ALA A 79 11.95 2.18 -11.71
CA ALA A 79 11.96 1.96 -13.15
C ALA A 79 12.82 3.06 -13.81
N GLU A 80 13.95 2.68 -14.40
CA GLU A 80 14.76 3.61 -15.20
C GLU A 80 14.06 3.88 -16.55
N ASP A 81 13.49 5.08 -16.65
CA ASP A 81 13.41 5.96 -17.83
C ASP A 81 13.04 5.35 -19.20
N ASP A 82 11.94 4.59 -19.28
CA ASP A 82 11.29 4.21 -20.55
C ASP A 82 10.01 5.04 -20.84
N GLY A 83 9.75 6.10 -20.07
CA GLY A 83 8.53 6.91 -20.16
C GLY A 83 7.33 6.36 -19.38
N SER A 84 7.48 5.25 -18.64
CA SER A 84 6.44 4.72 -17.73
C SER A 84 6.33 5.45 -16.38
N GLY A 85 7.26 6.39 -16.11
CA GLY A 85 7.37 7.11 -14.85
C GLY A 85 8.01 6.26 -13.76
N ALA A 86 9.09 6.74 -13.17
CA ALA A 86 9.67 6.11 -11.99
C ALA A 86 8.64 6.06 -10.85
N GLY A 87 8.70 5.07 -9.98
CA GLY A 87 7.74 4.88 -8.92
C GLY A 87 8.17 3.83 -7.91
N THR A 88 7.43 3.73 -6.81
CA THR A 88 7.61 2.72 -5.77
C THR A 88 6.45 1.73 -5.80
N LEU A 89 6.77 0.44 -5.70
CA LEU A 89 5.80 -0.64 -5.61
C LEU A 89 5.87 -1.26 -4.22
N CYS A 90 4.80 -1.14 -3.45
CA CYS A 90 4.69 -1.71 -2.11
C CYS A 90 3.81 -2.96 -2.16
N PHE A 91 4.32 -4.07 -1.64
CA PHE A 91 3.57 -5.31 -1.52
C PHE A 91 3.46 -5.72 -0.06
N THR A 92 2.24 -6.01 0.40
CA THR A 92 2.00 -6.43 1.78
C THR A 92 1.19 -7.72 1.81
N VAL A 93 1.47 -8.57 2.79
CA VAL A 93 0.72 -9.80 3.06
C VAL A 93 0.09 -9.74 4.44
N SER A 94 -1.11 -10.28 4.55
CA SER A 94 -1.80 -10.50 5.83
C SER A 94 -0.97 -11.41 6.77
N PRO A 95 -1.16 -11.32 8.09
CA PRO A 95 -0.39 -12.09 9.08
C PRO A 95 -0.28 -13.61 8.85
N GLU A 96 -1.31 -14.25 8.30
CA GLU A 96 -1.37 -15.67 7.98
C GLU A 96 -1.14 -15.93 6.47
N GLY A 97 -0.81 -14.90 5.70
CA GLY A 97 -0.37 -15.00 4.31
C GLY A 97 -1.47 -15.37 3.31
N ARG A 98 -2.75 -15.25 3.68
CA ARG A 98 -3.88 -15.60 2.79
C ARG A 98 -4.37 -14.46 1.91
N ARG A 99 -4.05 -13.23 2.29
CA ARG A 99 -4.41 -12.00 1.62
C ARG A 99 -3.19 -11.18 1.29
N GLN A 100 -3.32 -10.37 0.26
CA GLN A 100 -2.25 -9.52 -0.22
C GLN A 100 -2.76 -8.19 -0.76
N ALA A 101 -1.92 -7.16 -0.62
CA ALA A 101 -2.16 -5.88 -1.23
C ALA A 101 -0.94 -5.44 -2.03
N LEU A 102 -1.21 -4.82 -3.17
CA LEU A 102 -0.21 -4.22 -4.04
C LEU A 102 -0.55 -2.75 -4.18
N GLU A 103 0.42 -1.89 -3.93
CA GLU A 103 0.29 -0.46 -4.11
C GLU A 103 1.39 0.02 -5.05
N TRP A 104 1.02 0.81 -6.05
CA TRP A 104 1.97 1.50 -6.92
C TRP A 104 1.84 3.00 -6.74
N ARG A 105 2.99 3.64 -6.50
CA ARG A 105 3.11 5.08 -6.29
C ARG A 105 4.08 5.67 -7.30
N PRO A 106 3.68 6.64 -8.13
CA PRO A 106 4.63 7.36 -8.97
C PRO A 106 5.58 8.21 -8.11
N ASP A 107 6.83 8.33 -8.56
CA ASP A 107 7.82 9.19 -7.93
C ASP A 107 7.40 10.66 -8.07
N GLY A 108 7.35 11.36 -6.94
CA GLY A 108 6.96 12.77 -6.88
C GLY A 108 5.48 13.04 -7.15
N GLY A 109 4.64 12.01 -7.22
CA GLY A 109 3.19 12.17 -7.31
C GLY A 109 2.49 12.07 -5.96
N ASP A 110 1.36 12.75 -5.85
CA ASP A 110 0.44 12.64 -4.72
C ASP A 110 -0.56 11.52 -5.05
N GLY A 111 -0.64 10.50 -4.19
CA GLY A 111 -1.55 9.38 -4.37
C GLY A 111 -0.92 8.10 -4.93
N SER A 112 -1.74 7.06 -5.10
CA SER A 112 -1.30 5.72 -5.51
C SER A 112 -2.44 4.92 -6.15
N ASP A 113 -2.10 3.91 -6.93
CA ASP A 113 -3.02 2.83 -7.27
C ASP A 113 -2.91 1.71 -6.24
N LEU A 114 -4.03 1.11 -5.86
CA LEU A 114 -4.09 0.04 -4.86
C LEU A 114 -4.90 -1.13 -5.39
N TRP A 115 -4.40 -2.34 -5.16
CA TRP A 115 -5.08 -3.60 -5.41
C TRP A 115 -5.07 -4.45 -4.13
N VAL A 116 -6.17 -5.12 -3.85
CA VAL A 116 -6.30 -6.09 -2.75
C VAL A 116 -6.78 -7.41 -3.34
N ASP A 117 -6.03 -8.50 -3.09
CA ASP A 117 -6.26 -9.83 -3.68
C ASP A 117 -6.44 -9.78 -5.21
N GLY A 118 -5.61 -8.99 -5.89
CA GLY A 118 -5.64 -8.82 -7.34
C GLY A 118 -6.76 -7.93 -7.88
N ARG A 119 -7.66 -7.43 -7.01
CA ARG A 119 -8.76 -6.55 -7.42
C ARG A 119 -8.37 -5.08 -7.21
N PRO A 120 -8.58 -4.21 -8.20
CA PRO A 120 -8.35 -2.78 -8.02
C PRO A 120 -9.30 -2.26 -6.94
N VAL A 121 -8.78 -1.38 -6.10
CA VAL A 121 -9.59 -0.63 -5.15
C VAL A 121 -10.17 0.58 -5.88
N ASP A 122 -11.49 0.67 -5.87
CA ASP A 122 -12.21 1.79 -6.47
C ASP A 122 -12.24 2.99 -5.52
N GLY A 123 -12.50 4.18 -6.04
CA GLY A 123 -12.65 5.36 -5.20
C GLY A 123 -12.54 6.66 -5.99
N PRO A 124 -12.88 7.80 -5.37
CA PRO A 124 -12.61 9.11 -5.95
C PRO A 124 -11.12 9.21 -6.29
N ARG A 125 -10.83 9.58 -7.53
CA ARG A 125 -9.47 9.79 -8.02
C ARG A 125 -9.19 11.28 -8.10
N ASP A 126 -7.96 11.67 -7.83
CA ASP A 126 -7.50 13.03 -8.00
C ASP A 126 -7.40 13.43 -9.49
N ALA A 127 -6.90 14.63 -9.78
CA ALA A 127 -6.70 15.10 -11.14
C ALA A 127 -5.69 14.26 -11.95
N THR A 128 -4.86 13.46 -11.28
CA THR A 128 -3.87 12.56 -11.91
C THR A 128 -4.42 11.15 -12.17
N GLY A 129 -5.63 10.86 -11.68
CA GLY A 129 -6.29 9.55 -11.81
C GLY A 129 -5.92 8.56 -10.70
N LEU A 130 -5.22 9.00 -9.65
CA LEU A 130 -4.74 8.17 -8.54
C LEU A 130 -5.66 8.29 -7.32
N LEU A 131 -5.67 7.28 -6.45
CA LEU A 131 -6.32 7.42 -5.15
C LEU A 131 -5.46 8.38 -4.29
N PRO A 132 -6.05 9.31 -3.52
CA PRO A 132 -5.29 10.22 -2.65
C PRO A 132 -4.79 9.52 -1.37
N LEU A 133 -3.96 8.50 -1.55
CA LEU A 133 -3.35 7.71 -0.48
C LEU A 133 -2.04 8.36 -0.04
N ASP A 134 -1.82 8.43 1.26
CA ASP A 134 -0.69 9.14 1.88
C ASP A 134 0.20 8.19 2.69
N GLY A 135 0.54 7.07 2.09
CA GLY A 135 1.41 6.08 2.71
C GLY A 135 1.05 4.65 2.34
N PRO A 136 2.01 3.72 2.47
CA PRO A 136 1.71 2.31 2.29
C PRO A 136 0.68 1.87 3.31
N GLY A 137 -0.28 1.05 2.87
CA GLY A 137 -1.24 0.43 3.77
C GLY A 137 -0.67 -0.72 4.61
N ALA A 138 -1.47 -1.19 5.57
CA ALA A 138 -1.16 -2.30 6.44
C ALA A 138 -2.40 -3.17 6.73
N TRP A 139 -2.16 -4.46 6.92
CA TRP A 139 -3.19 -5.41 7.32
C TRP A 139 -3.53 -5.26 8.80
N CYS A 140 -4.82 -5.10 9.10
CA CYS A 140 -5.38 -4.98 10.45
C CYS A 140 -5.78 -6.34 11.05
N GLY A 141 -5.20 -7.42 10.54
CA GLY A 141 -5.64 -8.79 10.75
C GLY A 141 -5.71 -9.50 9.41
N GLU A 142 -6.62 -10.47 9.28
CA GLU A 142 -6.71 -11.32 8.09
C GLU A 142 -7.70 -10.82 7.06
N ARG A 143 -8.53 -9.85 7.41
CA ARG A 143 -9.68 -9.45 6.60
C ARG A 143 -9.55 -8.03 6.08
N ILE A 144 -9.04 -7.11 6.90
CA ILE A 144 -9.03 -5.69 6.58
C ILE A 144 -7.63 -5.19 6.21
N HIS A 145 -7.51 -4.60 5.02
CA HIS A 145 -6.38 -3.74 4.66
C HIS A 145 -6.74 -2.28 4.91
N LEU A 146 -5.87 -1.55 5.61
CA LEU A 146 -6.04 -0.13 5.92
C LEU A 146 -4.94 0.66 5.23
N THR A 147 -5.31 1.65 4.42
CA THR A 147 -4.35 2.59 3.84
C THR A 147 -4.65 4.02 4.29
N PRO A 148 -3.66 4.79 4.79
CA PRO A 148 -3.85 6.19 5.10
C PRO A 148 -4.27 6.99 3.86
N PHE A 149 -5.22 7.88 4.04
CA PHE A 149 -5.82 8.71 2.99
C PHE A 149 -5.84 10.15 3.48
N VAL A 150 -5.59 11.14 2.62
CA VAL A 150 -5.70 12.55 3.02
C VAL A 150 -7.00 13.14 2.48
N PRO A 151 -7.94 13.54 3.36
CA PRO A 151 -9.13 14.25 2.93
C PRO A 151 -8.77 15.66 2.45
N ASP A 152 -9.36 16.09 1.34
CA ASP A 152 -9.14 17.43 0.78
C ASP A 152 -9.64 18.56 1.72
N GLU A 153 -10.70 18.30 2.49
CA GLU A 153 -11.45 19.32 3.22
C GLU A 153 -11.59 19.02 4.73
N HIS A 154 -10.48 18.97 5.47
CA HIS A 154 -10.54 18.93 6.94
C HIS A 154 -10.32 20.32 7.57
N PRO A 155 -11.14 20.78 8.53
CA PRO A 155 -11.00 22.10 9.16
C PRO A 155 -9.64 22.35 9.84
N LEU A 156 -9.00 21.27 10.31
CA LEU A 156 -7.68 21.30 10.95
C LEU A 156 -6.54 20.94 9.97
N GLN A 157 -6.81 20.90 8.67
CA GLN A 157 -5.79 20.61 7.66
C GLN A 157 -4.82 21.77 7.53
N ASP A 158 -3.53 21.52 7.80
CA ASP A 158 -2.46 22.48 7.58
C ASP A 158 -1.51 21.99 6.48
N TRP A 159 -1.66 22.57 5.29
CA TRP A 159 -0.84 22.26 4.12
C TRP A 159 0.52 22.95 4.11
N THR A 160 0.80 23.85 5.06
CA THR A 160 2.09 24.56 5.12
C THR A 160 3.22 23.68 5.65
N GLU A 161 2.88 22.59 6.34
CA GLU A 161 3.82 21.59 6.84
C GLU A 161 3.45 20.17 6.35
N PRO A 162 3.67 19.85 5.05
CA PRO A 162 3.13 18.66 4.37
C PRO A 162 3.65 17.31 4.87
N PHE A 163 4.65 17.29 5.75
CA PHE A 163 5.21 16.06 6.34
C PHE A 163 5.12 16.04 7.88
N SER A 164 4.27 16.88 8.45
CA SER A 164 4.16 17.10 9.90
C SER A 164 2.87 16.51 10.50
N ARG A 165 2.69 16.75 11.81
CA ARG A 165 1.45 16.50 12.56
C ARG A 165 0.24 17.31 12.07
N GLY A 166 0.43 18.27 11.16
CA GLY A 166 -0.62 19.14 10.60
C GLY A 166 -1.46 18.49 9.50
N VAL A 167 -0.96 17.43 8.85
CA VAL A 167 -1.73 16.69 7.83
C VAL A 167 -2.72 15.77 8.53
N GLN A 168 -4.02 16.03 8.34
CA GLN A 168 -5.06 15.12 8.79
C GLN A 168 -5.19 13.97 7.82
N ARG A 169 -5.30 12.77 8.37
CA ARG A 169 -5.44 11.54 7.61
C ARG A 169 -6.70 10.81 8.00
N GLY A 170 -7.48 10.42 7.01
CA GLY A 170 -8.45 9.35 7.13
C GLY A 170 -7.82 7.98 6.90
N ALA A 171 -8.66 6.96 6.98
CA ALA A 171 -8.32 5.59 6.65
C ALA A 171 -9.22 5.09 5.52
N LEU A 172 -8.64 4.67 4.40
CA LEU A 172 -9.32 3.82 3.43
C LEU A 172 -9.25 2.37 3.91
N LEU A 173 -10.39 1.75 4.09
CA LEU A 173 -10.53 0.38 4.57
C LEU A 173 -11.08 -0.49 3.45
N VAL A 174 -10.42 -1.63 3.24
CA VAL A 174 -10.82 -2.62 2.25
C VAL A 174 -10.97 -3.97 2.94
N ASP A 175 -12.17 -4.51 2.92
CA ASP A 175 -12.48 -5.86 3.37
C ASP A 175 -12.22 -6.85 2.23
N ALA A 176 -11.12 -7.60 2.34
CA ALA A 176 -10.70 -8.55 1.33
C ALA A 176 -11.63 -9.76 1.18
N VAL A 177 -12.47 -10.05 2.18
CA VAL A 177 -13.44 -11.15 2.13
C VAL A 177 -14.66 -10.74 1.31
N THR A 178 -15.21 -9.57 1.60
CA THR A 178 -16.46 -9.11 0.98
C THR A 178 -16.24 -8.24 -0.26
N GLY A 179 -15.03 -7.70 -0.44
CA GLY A 179 -14.72 -6.66 -1.42
C GLY A 179 -15.28 -5.28 -1.04
N ARG A 180 -15.86 -5.13 0.16
CA ARG A 180 -16.39 -3.85 0.61
C ARG A 180 -15.24 -2.87 0.87
N GLN A 181 -15.42 -1.64 0.42
CA GLN A 181 -14.51 -0.53 0.68
C GLN A 181 -15.25 0.64 1.30
N TRP A 182 -14.61 1.35 2.23
CA TRP A 182 -15.15 2.57 2.84
C TRP A 182 -14.02 3.41 3.44
N THR A 183 -14.32 4.67 3.72
CA THR A 183 -13.40 5.58 4.38
C THR A 183 -13.88 5.91 5.78
N GLU A 184 -12.93 6.05 6.69
CA GLU A 184 -13.15 6.56 8.04
C GLU A 184 -12.35 7.85 8.19
N LEU A 185 -13.04 8.92 8.57
CA LEU A 185 -12.46 10.25 8.69
C LEU A 185 -12.42 10.69 10.16
N PRO A 186 -11.41 11.47 10.57
CA PRO A 186 -11.46 12.19 11.83
C PRO A 186 -12.70 13.11 11.87
N GLY A 187 -13.25 13.28 13.08
CA GLY A 187 -14.20 14.35 13.35
C GLY A 187 -13.51 15.73 13.28
N ALA A 188 -14.30 16.81 13.19
CA ALA A 188 -13.78 18.17 12.99
C ALA A 188 -12.81 18.65 14.09
N ASP A 189 -12.88 18.06 15.28
CA ASP A 189 -12.05 18.33 16.46
C ASP A 189 -11.03 17.21 16.75
N GLU A 190 -10.97 16.19 15.90
CA GLU A 190 -10.03 15.07 16.03
C GLU A 190 -8.80 15.27 15.14
N LEU A 191 -7.68 14.75 15.61
CA LEU A 191 -6.42 14.77 14.88
C LEU A 191 -5.95 13.35 14.62
N TRP A 192 -5.90 12.94 13.36
CA TRP A 192 -5.42 11.62 12.96
C TRP A 192 -4.17 11.80 12.12
N SER A 193 -3.03 11.39 12.67
CA SER A 193 -1.73 11.60 12.02
C SER A 193 -1.22 10.35 11.33
N PHE A 194 -1.58 9.15 11.79
CA PHE A 194 -1.21 7.90 11.14
C PHE A 194 -2.19 6.80 11.59
N PRO A 195 -3.39 6.74 11.02
CA PRO A 195 -4.43 5.86 11.53
C PRO A 195 -4.01 4.39 11.45
N ILE A 196 -4.27 3.64 12.51
CA ILE A 196 -3.93 2.23 12.63
C ILE A 196 -5.17 1.46 13.04
N GLY A 197 -5.36 0.27 12.46
CA GLY A 197 -6.45 -0.63 12.80
C GLY A 197 -5.97 -1.88 13.52
N ARG A 198 -6.88 -2.47 14.30
CA ARG A 198 -6.71 -3.80 14.91
C ARG A 198 -8.05 -4.53 14.94
N GLU A 199 -8.13 -5.69 14.30
CA GLU A 199 -9.26 -6.62 14.43
C GLU A 199 -9.31 -7.21 15.84
N VAL A 200 -10.49 -7.16 16.46
CA VAL A 200 -10.80 -7.77 17.76
C VAL A 200 -12.20 -8.39 17.67
N GLY A 201 -12.27 -9.71 17.53
CA GLY A 201 -13.55 -10.41 17.35
C GLY A 201 -14.22 -9.99 16.03
N SER A 202 -15.44 -9.46 16.12
CA SER A 202 -16.22 -8.96 14.97
C SER A 202 -16.13 -7.45 14.79
N GLU A 203 -15.13 -6.80 15.39
CA GLU A 203 -14.94 -5.36 15.31
C GLU A 203 -13.53 -5.02 14.82
N LEU A 204 -13.43 -3.93 14.08
CA LEU A 204 -12.19 -3.22 13.82
C LEU A 204 -12.09 -2.03 14.77
N LEU A 205 -11.03 -2.00 15.57
CA LEU A 205 -10.68 -0.85 16.38
C LEU A 205 -9.74 0.05 15.59
N LEU A 206 -10.09 1.33 15.42
CA LEU A 206 -9.22 2.33 14.80
C LEU A 206 -8.64 3.26 15.85
N PHE A 207 -7.37 3.59 15.69
CA PHE A 207 -6.61 4.52 16.51
C PHE A 207 -6.09 5.64 15.62
N ALA A 208 -6.09 6.87 16.13
CA ALA A 208 -5.65 8.06 15.40
C ALA A 208 -4.15 8.01 15.00
N ASP A 209 -3.34 7.37 15.83
CA ASP A 209 -1.88 7.27 15.68
C ASP A 209 -1.30 6.13 16.56
N PRO A 210 0.01 5.81 16.45
CA PRO A 210 0.65 4.79 17.28
C PRO A 210 0.56 5.08 18.79
N GLU A 211 0.61 6.34 19.22
CA GLU A 211 0.57 6.71 20.64
C GLU A 211 -0.82 6.43 21.23
N ALA A 212 -1.88 6.77 20.51
CA ALA A 212 -3.25 6.44 20.86
C ALA A 212 -3.45 4.92 20.96
N ARG A 213 -2.88 4.14 20.03
CA ARG A 213 -2.90 2.68 20.10
C ARG A 213 -2.20 2.16 21.36
N ASP A 214 -0.99 2.62 21.64
CA ASP A 214 -0.19 2.15 22.76
C ASP A 214 -0.84 2.53 24.11
N ALA A 215 -1.55 3.65 24.16
CA ALA A 215 -2.36 4.06 25.29
C ALA A 215 -3.78 3.44 25.34
N GLY A 216 -4.16 2.62 24.35
CA GLY A 216 -5.49 2.00 24.27
C GLY A 216 -6.65 2.96 23.98
N ARG A 217 -6.38 4.17 23.47
CA ARG A 217 -7.37 5.20 23.14
C ARG A 217 -7.97 4.96 21.74
N VAL A 218 -9.08 4.23 21.70
CA VAL A 218 -9.80 3.91 20.46
C VAL A 218 -10.55 5.14 19.93
N SER A 219 -10.28 5.53 18.68
CA SER A 219 -10.98 6.62 17.97
C SER A 219 -12.31 6.17 17.37
N ARG A 220 -12.36 4.97 16.77
CA ARG A 220 -13.58 4.39 16.18
C ARG A 220 -13.65 2.88 16.42
N ARG A 221 -14.89 2.38 16.46
CA ARG A 221 -15.20 0.95 16.42
C ARG A 221 -16.09 0.71 15.20
N VAL A 222 -15.63 -0.16 14.31
CA VAL A 222 -16.33 -0.47 13.06
C VAL A 222 -16.74 -1.95 13.08
N PRO A 223 -18.04 -2.28 12.96
CA PRO A 223 -18.48 -3.67 12.83
C PRO A 223 -17.99 -4.31 11.52
N LEU A 224 -17.54 -5.57 11.59
CA LEU A 224 -17.03 -6.36 10.45
C LEU A 224 -18.00 -7.43 9.98
#